data_AF-A0A3N9N0R6-F1
#
_entry.id   AF-A0A3N9N0R6-F1
#
_cell.length_a   1.000
_cell.length_b   1.000
_cell.length_c   1.000
_cell.angle_alpha   90.00
_cell.angle_beta   90.00
_cell.angle_gamma   90.00
#
_symmetry.space_group_name_H-M   'P 1'
#
loop_
_entity.id
_entity.type
_entity.pdbx_description
1 polymer ?
#
loop_
_entity_poly.entity_id
_entity_poly.type
_entity_poly.pdbx_seq_one_letter_code
_entity_poly.pdbx_strand_id
1 'polypeptide(L)'
;MATRPYYLFFVMSGCIIFLFTYCSKVTDSLEVNAGNRIIDHTKASFDVLDAGEVELARQKLHIAYGHTSHGRQITNGMTGLVDFKGDLFAWNNGGVNGALDLRDTPFSGASDLGNPNFTAWEKATRNYLAQTSDINVVIWSWCGEVNEATTDSIDTYLSLMTGLENDFPGVKFVYMTGHLEGTGEEGNLNQRNEQIRSYCRQNNKILYDFADIESYDPDGHVNYMKLYGNDGCYYDTNGDKHPDINPQSNWAIVWQESHEPGVDWYNYSVPHSQPLNGNRKAYAAWYLWCQLAKIVDDK
;
A
#
# COMPACT_ATOMS: atom_id res chain seq x y z
N MET A 1 -62.81 -63.28 43.75
CA MET A 1 -61.42 -63.14 44.26
C MET A 1 -60.69 -62.22 43.31
N ALA A 2 -60.41 -61.00 43.74
CA ALA A 2 -59.96 -59.90 42.89
C ALA A 2 -58.51 -60.08 42.42
N THR A 3 -58.30 -60.06 41.11
CA THR A 3 -56.98 -59.95 40.47
C THR A 3 -56.75 -58.47 40.11
N ARG A 4 -55.67 -57.91 40.64
CA ARG A 4 -55.21 -56.52 40.41
C ARG A 4 -54.58 -56.39 39.01
N PRO A 5 -54.76 -55.25 38.30
CA PRO A 5 -54.05 -54.98 37.06
C PRO A 5 -52.63 -54.46 37.33
N TYR A 6 -51.69 -54.86 36.48
CA TYR A 6 -50.31 -54.38 36.44
C TYR A 6 -50.26 -53.05 35.65
N TYR A 7 -49.67 -52.01 36.24
CA TYR A 7 -49.37 -50.74 35.57
C TYR A 7 -48.03 -50.86 34.82
N LEU A 8 -48.08 -50.65 33.50
CA LEU A 8 -46.93 -50.56 32.61
C LEU A 8 -46.37 -49.13 32.67
N PHE A 9 -45.18 -48.95 33.25
CA PHE A 9 -44.45 -47.68 33.20
C PHE A 9 -43.78 -47.52 31.83
N PHE A 10 -44.21 -46.53 31.04
CA PHE A 10 -43.53 -46.07 29.84
C PHE A 10 -42.42 -45.09 30.25
N VAL A 11 -41.15 -45.44 30.03
CA VAL A 11 -40.03 -44.50 30.10
C VAL A 11 -39.78 -43.98 28.69
N MET A 12 -40.17 -42.73 28.42
CA MET A 12 -39.75 -42.03 27.20
C MET A 12 -38.26 -41.68 27.32
N SER A 13 -37.43 -42.36 26.54
CA SER A 13 -36.04 -41.96 26.32
C SER A 13 -36.01 -40.80 25.33
N GLY A 14 -35.71 -39.59 25.81
CA GLY A 14 -35.53 -38.41 24.97
C GLY A 14 -34.18 -38.44 24.27
N CYS A 15 -34.18 -38.55 22.94
CA CYS A 15 -33.01 -38.30 22.12
C CYS A 15 -32.69 -36.80 22.12
N ILE A 16 -31.62 -36.42 22.80
CA ILE A 16 -31.02 -35.08 22.69
C ILE A 16 -30.22 -35.04 21.38
N ILE A 17 -30.74 -34.31 20.40
CA ILE A 17 -30.02 -34.02 19.15
C ILE A 17 -29.04 -32.87 19.45
N PHE A 18 -27.75 -33.18 19.51
CA PHE A 18 -26.70 -32.17 19.50
C PHE A 18 -26.58 -31.61 18.07
N LEU A 19 -27.15 -30.43 17.83
CA LEU A 19 -26.84 -29.60 16.67
C LEU A 19 -25.43 -29.02 16.87
N PHE A 20 -24.43 -29.67 16.28
CA PHE A 20 -23.12 -29.04 16.10
C PHE A 20 -23.26 -27.99 15.00
N THR A 21 -23.34 -26.72 15.40
CA THR A 21 -23.11 -25.60 14.48
C THR A 21 -21.65 -25.63 14.06
N TYR A 22 -21.40 -26.13 12.84
CA TYR A 22 -20.12 -25.98 12.17
C TYR A 22 -19.97 -24.51 11.74
N CYS A 23 -19.41 -23.69 12.62
CA CYS A 23 -18.97 -22.34 12.25
C CYS A 23 -17.63 -22.50 11.54
N SER A 24 -17.64 -22.51 10.21
CA SER A 24 -16.42 -22.44 9.41
C SER A 24 -15.72 -21.11 9.65
N LYS A 25 -14.42 -21.16 9.94
CA LYS A 25 -13.49 -20.02 10.08
C LYS A 25 -13.34 -19.24 8.76
N VAL A 26 -14.40 -18.60 8.29
CA VAL A 26 -14.35 -17.72 7.10
C VAL A 26 -13.85 -16.32 7.49
N THR A 27 -13.92 -15.94 8.76
CA THR A 27 -13.48 -14.62 9.25
C THR A 27 -11.96 -14.50 9.37
N ASP A 28 -11.27 -15.56 9.81
CA ASP A 28 -9.80 -15.60 9.99
C ASP A 28 -9.07 -15.42 8.64
N SER A 29 -9.55 -16.07 7.58
CA SER A 29 -8.94 -15.97 6.24
C SER A 29 -9.20 -14.63 5.54
N LEU A 30 -10.27 -13.91 5.88
CA LEU A 30 -10.58 -12.62 5.29
C LEU A 30 -9.78 -11.49 5.97
N GLU A 31 -9.63 -11.51 7.29
CA GLU A 31 -8.78 -10.55 8.01
C GLU A 31 -7.29 -10.73 7.71
N VAL A 32 -6.79 -11.98 7.64
CA VAL A 32 -5.41 -12.26 7.23
C VAL A 32 -5.14 -11.86 5.77
N ASN A 33 -6.14 -11.91 4.90
CA ASN A 33 -6.01 -11.46 3.50
C ASN A 33 -6.11 -9.93 3.38
N ALA A 34 -6.92 -9.27 4.21
CA ALA A 34 -7.01 -7.81 4.26
C ALA A 34 -5.71 -7.16 4.74
N GLY A 35 -5.06 -7.72 5.76
CA GLY A 35 -3.76 -7.22 6.27
C GLY A 35 -2.60 -7.35 5.29
N ASN A 36 -2.71 -8.22 4.28
CA ASN A 36 -1.70 -8.35 3.22
C ASN A 36 -1.96 -7.44 2.01
N ARG A 37 -3.13 -6.82 1.92
CA ARG A 37 -3.52 -5.92 0.82
C ARG A 37 -3.27 -4.45 1.13
N ILE A 38 -3.12 -4.11 2.41
CA ILE A 38 -2.72 -2.78 2.86
C ILE A 38 -1.23 -2.81 3.13
N ILE A 39 -0.46 -2.06 2.33
CA ILE A 39 0.98 -1.97 2.41
C ILE A 39 1.32 -0.67 3.12
N ASP A 40 1.56 -0.77 4.41
CA ASP A 40 1.75 0.34 5.36
C ASP A 40 3.17 0.29 5.98
N HIS A 41 3.43 1.11 6.99
CA HIS A 41 4.75 1.15 7.65
C HIS A 41 5.21 -0.21 8.20
N THR A 42 4.29 -1.11 8.56
CA THR A 42 4.64 -2.45 9.09
C THR A 42 5.26 -3.35 8.02
N LYS A 43 5.10 -2.99 6.74
CA LYS A 43 5.66 -3.68 5.58
C LYS A 43 6.85 -2.93 4.97
N ALA A 44 7.26 -1.82 5.57
CA ALA A 44 8.30 -0.92 5.06
C ALA A 44 9.69 -1.24 5.64
N SER A 45 10.03 -2.54 5.77
CA SER A 45 11.31 -3.03 6.27
C SER A 45 11.94 -4.01 5.28
N PHE A 46 13.27 -4.02 5.18
CA PHE A 46 13.97 -4.99 4.36
C PHE A 46 13.77 -6.43 4.87
N ASP A 47 13.66 -6.62 6.18
CA ASP A 47 13.61 -7.95 6.82
C ASP A 47 12.32 -8.71 6.54
N VAL A 48 11.29 -8.04 6.01
CA VAL A 48 10.04 -8.70 5.60
C VAL A 48 10.07 -9.19 4.15
N LEU A 49 11.17 -8.98 3.42
CA LEU A 49 11.33 -9.42 2.03
C LEU A 49 11.99 -10.80 1.96
N ASP A 50 11.29 -11.75 1.33
CA ASP A 50 11.84 -13.06 1.01
C ASP A 50 12.43 -13.07 -0.41
N ALA A 51 13.65 -13.59 -0.56
CA ALA A 51 14.35 -13.59 -1.85
C ALA A 51 13.61 -14.42 -2.92
N GLY A 52 12.95 -15.52 -2.54
CA GLY A 52 12.16 -16.33 -3.47
C GLY A 52 10.89 -15.60 -3.94
N GLU A 53 10.25 -14.84 -3.05
CA GLU A 53 9.11 -14.00 -3.41
C GLU A 53 9.51 -12.81 -4.31
N VAL A 54 10.69 -12.24 -4.08
CA VAL A 54 11.26 -11.19 -4.96
C VAL A 54 11.54 -11.76 -6.35
N GLU A 55 12.13 -12.95 -6.46
CA GLU A 55 12.33 -13.61 -7.76
C GLU A 55 10.99 -13.92 -8.46
N LEU A 56 9.98 -14.37 -7.70
CA LEU A 56 8.64 -14.58 -8.24
C LEU A 56 8.04 -13.29 -8.81
N ALA A 57 8.21 -12.16 -8.12
CA ALA A 57 7.76 -10.86 -8.59
C ALA A 57 8.45 -10.44 -9.88
N ARG A 58 9.78 -10.61 -9.98
CA ARG A 58 10.54 -10.32 -11.21
C ARG A 58 10.08 -11.14 -12.40
N GLN A 59 9.70 -12.40 -12.18
CA GLN A 59 9.27 -13.32 -13.22
C GLN A 59 7.84 -13.06 -13.73
N LYS A 60 6.95 -12.60 -12.84
CA LYS A 60 5.51 -12.53 -13.13
C LYS A 60 5.00 -11.14 -13.42
N LEU A 61 5.60 -10.10 -12.86
CA LEU A 61 5.00 -8.77 -12.88
C LEU A 61 5.46 -7.95 -14.09
N HIS A 62 4.47 -7.28 -14.69
CA HIS A 62 4.64 -6.25 -15.70
C HIS A 62 3.85 -5.04 -15.22
N ILE A 63 4.56 -4.07 -14.65
CA ILE A 63 3.98 -2.95 -13.90
C ILE A 63 4.01 -1.69 -14.76
N ALA A 64 2.89 -0.98 -14.81
CA ALA A 64 2.87 0.41 -15.29
C ALA A 64 2.66 1.35 -14.10
N TYR A 65 3.64 2.22 -13.83
CA TYR A 65 3.60 3.16 -12.72
C TYR A 65 3.60 4.60 -13.20
N GLY A 66 2.50 5.32 -12.95
CA GLY A 66 2.35 6.73 -13.32
C GLY A 66 2.54 7.65 -12.12
N HIS A 67 3.48 8.58 -12.21
CA HIS A 67 3.76 9.51 -11.12
C HIS A 67 4.54 10.74 -11.56
N THR A 68 4.60 11.73 -10.67
CA THR A 68 5.54 12.85 -10.74
C THR A 68 6.44 12.84 -9.51
N SER A 69 6.61 13.98 -8.84
CA SER A 69 7.69 14.20 -7.88
C SER A 69 7.57 13.32 -6.64
N HIS A 70 6.47 13.33 -5.88
CA HIS A 70 6.32 12.46 -4.70
C HIS A 70 6.41 10.97 -5.02
N GLY A 71 5.78 10.50 -6.09
CA GLY A 71 5.88 9.09 -6.48
C GLY A 71 7.28 8.64 -6.89
N ARG A 72 8.14 9.56 -7.38
CA ARG A 72 9.55 9.26 -7.71
C ARG A 72 10.35 8.84 -6.48
N GLN A 73 9.88 9.13 -5.26
CA GLN A 73 10.51 8.61 -4.06
C GLN A 73 10.56 7.07 -4.04
N ILE A 74 9.56 6.38 -4.63
CA ILE A 74 9.55 4.92 -4.75
C ILE A 74 10.64 4.46 -5.72
N THR A 75 10.65 4.98 -6.96
CA THR A 75 11.62 4.53 -7.97
C THR A 75 13.06 4.91 -7.62
N ASN A 76 13.30 6.10 -7.07
CA ASN A 76 14.62 6.47 -6.55
C ASN A 76 15.06 5.58 -5.38
N GLY A 77 14.15 5.30 -4.44
CA GLY A 77 14.42 4.36 -3.35
C GLY A 77 14.77 2.97 -3.89
N MET A 78 14.00 2.45 -4.86
CA MET A 78 14.27 1.16 -5.50
C MET A 78 15.62 1.16 -6.24
N THR A 79 16.00 2.25 -6.90
CA THR A 79 17.32 2.38 -7.55
C THR A 79 18.45 2.29 -6.52
N GLY A 80 18.37 3.03 -5.42
CA GLY A 80 19.39 2.94 -4.36
C GLY A 80 19.42 1.56 -3.69
N LEU A 81 18.30 0.83 -3.67
CA LEU A 81 18.24 -0.54 -3.14
C LEU A 81 19.09 -1.51 -3.97
N VAL A 82 19.20 -1.29 -5.29
CA VAL A 82 20.07 -2.10 -6.16
C VAL A 82 21.53 -1.97 -5.72
N ASP A 83 22.00 -0.75 -5.51
CA ASP A 83 23.37 -0.50 -5.05
C ASP A 83 23.61 -1.08 -3.65
N PHE A 84 22.57 -1.08 -2.81
CA PHE A 84 22.65 -1.51 -1.41
C PHE A 84 22.59 -3.04 -1.23
N LYS A 85 21.76 -3.75 -2.00
CA LYS A 85 21.46 -5.18 -1.81
C LYS A 85 21.71 -6.05 -3.04
N GLY A 86 22.06 -5.44 -4.18
CA GLY A 86 22.44 -6.12 -5.41
C GLY A 86 21.31 -6.36 -6.41
N ASP A 87 21.68 -7.01 -7.51
CA ASP A 87 20.85 -7.18 -8.72
C ASP A 87 19.54 -7.97 -8.53
N LEU A 88 19.35 -8.61 -7.37
CA LEU A 88 18.07 -9.20 -6.99
C LEU A 88 16.95 -8.16 -7.00
N PHE A 89 17.28 -6.90 -6.68
CA PHE A 89 16.32 -5.79 -6.64
C PHE A 89 16.39 -4.92 -7.90
N ALA A 90 17.08 -5.37 -8.95
CA ALA A 90 17.14 -4.65 -10.21
C ALA A 90 15.74 -4.52 -10.84
N TRP A 91 15.46 -3.35 -11.40
CA TRP A 91 14.22 -3.05 -12.11
C TRP A 91 14.54 -2.21 -13.34
N ASN A 92 13.77 -2.38 -14.41
CA ASN A 92 13.82 -1.55 -15.61
C ASN A 92 12.59 -1.78 -16.49
N ASN A 93 12.42 -0.93 -17.51
CA ASN A 93 11.39 -1.14 -18.51
C ASN A 93 11.70 -2.41 -19.33
N GLY A 94 10.80 -3.38 -19.29
CA GLY A 94 10.86 -4.64 -20.04
C GLY A 94 11.55 -5.79 -19.30
N GLY A 95 11.95 -5.62 -18.03
CA GLY A 95 12.56 -6.69 -17.23
C GLY A 95 13.87 -7.25 -17.82
N VAL A 96 14.61 -6.40 -18.53
CA VAL A 96 15.85 -6.76 -19.23
C VAL A 96 16.86 -7.31 -18.23
N ASN A 97 17.58 -8.36 -18.64
CA ASN A 97 18.53 -9.10 -17.81
C ASN A 97 17.90 -9.72 -16.54
N GLY A 98 16.60 -10.04 -16.60
CA GLY A 98 15.85 -10.68 -15.53
C GLY A 98 15.42 -9.71 -14.42
N ALA A 99 15.57 -8.40 -14.60
CA ALA A 99 15.05 -7.40 -13.66
C ALA A 99 13.52 -7.43 -13.55
N LEU A 100 12.96 -6.79 -12.52
CA LEU A 100 11.51 -6.50 -12.48
C LEU A 100 11.10 -5.60 -13.65
N ASP A 101 10.08 -5.99 -14.42
CA ASP A 101 9.49 -5.12 -15.44
C ASP A 101 8.60 -4.06 -14.78
N LEU A 102 9.17 -2.87 -14.62
CA LEU A 102 8.47 -1.68 -14.19
C LEU A 102 8.66 -0.60 -15.25
N ARG A 103 7.54 -0.24 -15.87
CA ARG A 103 7.45 0.86 -16.82
C ARG A 103 7.15 2.13 -16.07
N ASP A 104 8.17 2.96 -15.96
CA ASP A 104 8.17 4.22 -15.22
C ASP A 104 7.59 5.34 -16.11
N THR A 105 6.41 5.85 -15.73
CA THR A 105 5.64 6.91 -16.42
C THR A 105 5.34 6.63 -17.91
N PRO A 106 4.81 5.45 -18.31
CA PRO A 106 4.62 5.11 -19.72
C PRO A 106 3.37 5.76 -20.34
N PHE A 107 2.59 6.48 -19.54
CA PHE A 107 1.29 7.00 -19.91
C PHE A 107 1.40 8.32 -20.69
N SER A 108 0.50 8.52 -21.65
CA SER A 108 0.36 9.79 -22.37
C SER A 108 -0.96 10.46 -22.03
N GLY A 109 -0.91 11.78 -21.78
CA GLY A 109 -2.08 12.61 -21.48
C GLY A 109 -2.36 12.86 -20.00
N ALA A 110 -1.60 12.23 -19.09
CA ALA A 110 -1.60 12.50 -17.65
C ALA A 110 -0.21 12.21 -17.07
N SER A 111 0.13 12.89 -15.98
CA SER A 111 1.44 12.77 -15.32
C SER A 111 1.33 12.07 -13.97
N ASP A 112 0.25 12.30 -13.23
CA ASP A 112 -0.07 11.69 -11.95
C ASP A 112 -1.60 11.73 -11.72
N LEU A 113 -2.08 11.32 -10.54
CA LEU A 113 -3.51 11.29 -10.23
C LEU A 113 -4.20 12.66 -10.19
N GLY A 114 -3.45 13.76 -10.02
CA GLY A 114 -3.97 15.12 -10.00
C GLY A 114 -3.71 15.93 -11.28
N ASN A 115 -2.78 15.48 -12.13
CA ASN A 115 -2.24 16.25 -13.24
C ASN A 115 -2.47 15.60 -14.63
N PRO A 116 -3.01 16.32 -15.64
CA PRO A 116 -3.36 17.75 -15.63
C PRO A 116 -4.68 18.06 -14.90
N ASN A 117 -5.41 17.02 -14.49
CA ASN A 117 -6.61 17.11 -13.66
C ASN A 117 -6.87 15.73 -13.04
N PHE A 118 -7.78 15.69 -12.06
CA PHE A 118 -8.16 14.51 -11.27
C PHE A 118 -8.75 13.32 -12.05
N THR A 119 -8.92 13.40 -13.38
CA THR A 119 -9.58 12.36 -14.18
C THR A 119 -8.79 11.92 -15.42
N ALA A 120 -7.85 12.72 -15.90
CA ALA A 120 -7.11 12.45 -17.14
C ALA A 120 -6.33 11.12 -17.11
N TRP A 121 -5.83 10.73 -15.93
CA TRP A 121 -5.07 9.49 -15.72
C TRP A 121 -5.88 8.22 -16.03
N GLU A 122 -7.21 8.26 -15.88
CA GLU A 122 -8.07 7.10 -16.19
C GLU A 122 -8.07 6.82 -17.70
N LYS A 123 -8.29 7.87 -18.50
CA LYS A 123 -8.24 7.77 -19.96
C LYS A 123 -6.85 7.39 -20.44
N ALA A 124 -5.80 7.97 -19.83
CA ALA A 124 -4.42 7.62 -20.14
C ALA A 124 -4.15 6.12 -19.87
N THR A 125 -4.68 5.59 -18.77
CA THR A 125 -4.59 4.16 -18.42
C THR A 125 -5.26 3.28 -19.46
N ARG A 126 -6.51 3.59 -19.84
CA ARG A 126 -7.23 2.83 -20.88
C ARG A 126 -6.50 2.83 -22.21
N ASN A 127 -6.03 4.00 -22.65
CA ASN A 127 -5.31 4.14 -23.91
C ASN A 127 -4.02 3.31 -23.91
N TYR A 128 -3.33 3.28 -22.77
CA TYR A 128 -2.09 2.51 -22.62
C TYR A 128 -2.36 1.00 -22.62
N LEU A 129 -3.31 0.52 -21.83
CA LEU A 129 -3.69 -0.90 -21.79
C LEU A 129 -4.29 -1.39 -23.12
N ALA A 130 -4.88 -0.52 -23.93
CA ALA A 130 -5.33 -0.87 -25.28
C ALA A 130 -4.17 -1.14 -26.26
N GLN A 131 -2.96 -0.68 -25.95
CA GLN A 131 -1.76 -0.82 -26.79
C GLN A 131 -0.82 -1.94 -26.33
N THR A 132 -1.03 -2.49 -25.13
CA THR A 132 -0.14 -3.47 -24.52
C THR A 132 -0.94 -4.51 -23.74
N SER A 133 -0.69 -5.80 -23.97
CA SER A 133 -1.47 -6.89 -23.34
C SER A 133 -0.75 -7.54 -22.15
N ASP A 134 0.53 -7.26 -21.98
CA ASP A 134 1.42 -7.85 -20.97
C ASP A 134 1.30 -7.20 -19.59
N ILE A 135 0.98 -5.91 -19.49
CA ILE A 135 0.76 -5.22 -18.21
C ILE A 135 -0.30 -5.93 -17.37
N ASN A 136 0.07 -6.34 -16.16
CA ASN A 136 -0.81 -7.01 -15.20
C ASN A 136 -0.94 -6.26 -13.87
N VAL A 137 -0.19 -5.17 -13.69
CA VAL A 137 -0.32 -4.27 -12.55
C VAL A 137 -0.31 -2.82 -13.03
N VAL A 138 -1.24 -2.01 -12.53
CA VAL A 138 -1.25 -0.56 -12.71
C VAL A 138 -1.28 0.10 -11.35
N ILE A 139 -0.39 1.07 -11.16
CA ILE A 139 -0.35 1.92 -9.98
C ILE A 139 -0.16 3.37 -10.43
N TRP A 140 -0.81 4.29 -9.74
CA TRP A 140 -0.61 5.71 -9.93
C TRP A 140 -0.33 6.38 -8.58
N SER A 141 0.46 7.43 -8.60
CA SER A 141 0.77 8.23 -7.40
C SER A 141 0.05 9.57 -7.44
N TRP A 142 -0.20 10.10 -6.25
CA TRP A 142 -0.54 11.51 -6.05
C TRP A 142 0.73 12.37 -6.02
N CYS A 143 0.54 13.66 -6.25
CA CYS A 143 1.52 14.72 -6.00
C CYS A 143 0.80 15.87 -5.27
N GLY A 144 1.40 17.06 -5.17
CA GLY A 144 0.86 18.17 -4.38
C GLY A 144 -0.58 18.62 -4.73
N GLU A 145 -1.10 18.28 -5.91
CA GLU A 145 -2.51 18.53 -6.26
C GLU A 145 -3.50 17.89 -5.27
N VAL A 146 -3.10 16.80 -4.59
CA VAL A 146 -3.95 16.12 -3.61
C VAL A 146 -4.21 16.96 -2.35
N ASN A 147 -3.37 17.96 -2.06
CA ASN A 147 -3.53 18.85 -0.90
C ASN A 147 -4.86 19.60 -0.95
N GLU A 148 -5.29 19.98 -2.15
CA GLU A 148 -6.52 20.72 -2.43
C GLU A 148 -7.67 19.80 -2.89
N ALA A 149 -7.48 18.48 -2.88
CA ALA A 149 -8.52 17.55 -3.27
C ALA A 149 -9.72 17.62 -2.29
N THR A 150 -10.93 17.67 -2.85
CA THR A 150 -12.17 17.62 -2.07
C THR A 150 -12.61 16.18 -1.83
N THR A 151 -13.65 15.98 -1.02
CA THR A 151 -14.34 14.67 -0.93
C THR A 151 -14.75 14.15 -2.29
N ASP A 152 -15.32 15.00 -3.15
CA ASP A 152 -15.78 14.63 -4.49
C ASP A 152 -14.61 14.27 -5.41
N SER A 153 -13.45 14.93 -5.28
CA SER A 153 -12.24 14.58 -6.02
C SER A 153 -11.77 13.15 -5.69
N ILE A 154 -11.77 12.78 -4.41
CA ILE A 154 -11.40 11.43 -3.99
C ILE A 154 -12.48 10.40 -4.37
N ASP A 155 -13.76 10.72 -4.21
CA ASP A 155 -14.85 9.82 -4.66
C ASP A 155 -14.77 9.55 -6.17
N THR A 156 -14.41 10.58 -6.95
CA THR A 156 -14.14 10.44 -8.38
C THR A 156 -12.98 9.48 -8.62
N TYR A 157 -11.85 9.64 -7.94
CA TYR A 157 -10.72 8.71 -8.04
C TYR A 157 -11.12 7.26 -7.73
N LEU A 158 -11.84 7.04 -6.62
CA LEU A 158 -12.28 5.70 -6.20
C LEU A 158 -13.25 5.06 -7.20
N SER A 159 -14.16 5.86 -7.76
CA SER A 159 -15.10 5.43 -8.81
C SER A 159 -14.39 5.06 -10.10
N LEU A 160 -13.43 5.88 -10.56
CA LEU A 160 -12.64 5.63 -11.76
C LEU A 160 -11.76 4.38 -11.62
N MET A 161 -11.12 4.18 -10.47
CA MET A 161 -10.37 2.94 -10.18
C MET A 161 -11.27 1.71 -10.27
N THR A 162 -12.48 1.78 -9.72
CA THR A 162 -13.47 0.68 -9.81
C THR A 162 -13.88 0.40 -11.26
N GLY A 163 -14.05 1.46 -12.06
CA GLY A 163 -14.33 1.33 -13.49
C GLY A 163 -13.21 0.59 -14.22
N LEU A 164 -11.95 0.94 -13.95
CA LEU A 164 -10.79 0.26 -14.53
C LEU A 164 -10.70 -1.21 -14.11
N GLU A 165 -10.93 -1.54 -12.85
CA GLU A 165 -10.96 -2.94 -12.38
C GLU A 165 -12.04 -3.77 -13.11
N ASN A 166 -13.22 -3.20 -13.33
CA ASN A 166 -14.31 -3.87 -14.04
C ASN A 166 -13.98 -4.11 -15.51
N ASP A 167 -13.33 -3.14 -16.16
CA ASP A 167 -13.04 -3.19 -17.58
C ASP A 167 -11.78 -4.02 -17.90
N PHE A 168 -10.86 -4.16 -16.94
CA PHE A 168 -9.61 -4.91 -17.08
C PHE A 168 -9.42 -5.93 -15.93
N PRO A 169 -10.26 -6.97 -15.83
CA PRO A 169 -10.25 -7.90 -14.69
C PRO A 169 -8.94 -8.72 -14.55
N GLY A 170 -8.15 -8.82 -15.62
CA GLY A 170 -6.82 -9.44 -15.61
C GLY A 170 -5.68 -8.53 -15.12
N VAL A 171 -5.97 -7.26 -14.81
CA VAL A 171 -5.00 -6.27 -14.30
C VAL A 171 -5.32 -5.99 -12.84
N LYS A 172 -4.29 -5.96 -11.99
CA LYS A 172 -4.42 -5.51 -10.59
C LYS A 172 -4.19 -4.01 -10.53
N PHE A 173 -5.18 -3.28 -10.01
CA PHE A 173 -5.07 -1.86 -9.78
C PHE A 173 -4.74 -1.60 -8.31
N VAL A 174 -3.64 -0.89 -8.07
CA VAL A 174 -3.19 -0.53 -6.72
C VAL A 174 -3.64 0.89 -6.42
N TYR A 175 -4.40 1.04 -5.34
CA TYR A 175 -4.78 2.33 -4.80
C TYR A 175 -3.61 2.91 -4.02
N MET A 176 -3.49 4.24 -3.95
CA MET A 176 -2.46 4.92 -3.16
C MET A 176 -3.04 6.09 -2.36
N THR A 177 -2.57 6.29 -1.12
CA THR A 177 -2.79 7.53 -0.35
C THR A 177 -1.86 8.66 -0.83
N GLY A 178 -2.16 9.92 -0.50
CA GLY A 178 -1.25 11.04 -0.73
C GLY A 178 -0.01 11.01 0.18
N HIS A 179 0.72 12.12 0.24
CA HIS A 179 1.80 12.33 1.21
C HIS A 179 1.26 12.93 2.52
N LEU A 180 2.16 13.25 3.46
CA LEU A 180 1.86 14.08 4.61
C LEU A 180 2.07 15.56 4.29
N GLU A 181 1.21 16.40 4.85
CA GLU A 181 1.21 17.86 4.61
C GLU A 181 1.65 18.67 5.84
N GLY A 182 1.69 18.05 7.03
CA GLY A 182 1.94 18.77 8.28
C GLY A 182 0.74 19.53 8.84
N THR A 183 -0.48 19.10 8.50
CA THR A 183 -1.74 19.72 8.96
C THR A 183 -2.50 18.89 10.00
N GLY A 184 -1.93 17.75 10.43
CA GLY A 184 -2.44 16.92 11.52
C GLY A 184 -3.69 16.11 11.18
N GLU A 185 -4.28 15.47 12.20
CA GLU A 185 -5.41 14.53 12.04
C GLU A 185 -6.63 15.20 11.36
N GLU A 186 -6.91 16.46 11.68
CA GLU A 186 -8.03 17.24 11.14
C GLU A 186 -7.72 17.90 9.77
N GLY A 187 -6.47 17.82 9.30
CA GLY A 187 -6.03 18.41 8.05
C GLY A 187 -6.70 17.79 6.82
N ASN A 188 -6.95 18.60 5.77
CA ASN A 188 -7.70 18.16 4.59
C ASN A 188 -7.12 16.89 3.96
N LEU A 189 -5.80 16.86 3.73
CA LEU A 189 -5.15 15.72 3.10
C LEU A 189 -5.22 14.46 3.97
N ASN A 190 -5.05 14.58 5.29
CA ASN A 190 -5.22 13.41 6.16
C ASN A 190 -6.65 12.85 6.08
N GLN A 191 -7.66 13.72 6.05
CA GLN A 191 -9.06 13.30 5.87
C GLN A 191 -9.30 12.64 4.50
N ARG A 192 -8.63 13.10 3.42
CA ARG A 192 -8.68 12.46 2.10
C ARG A 192 -7.99 11.10 2.09
N ASN A 193 -6.86 10.97 2.79
CA ASN A 193 -6.18 9.68 2.96
C ASN A 193 -7.05 8.69 3.73
N GLU A 194 -7.74 9.12 4.80
CA GLU A 194 -8.69 8.25 5.52
C GLU A 194 -9.91 7.84 4.69
N GLN A 195 -10.38 8.69 3.77
CA GLN A 195 -11.41 8.30 2.80
C GLN A 195 -10.93 7.16 1.88
N ILE A 196 -9.70 7.27 1.34
CA ILE A 196 -9.10 6.21 0.51
C ILE A 196 -8.90 4.92 1.32
N ARG A 197 -8.32 5.01 2.52
CA ARG A 197 -8.11 3.87 3.42
C ARG A 197 -9.42 3.17 3.77
N SER A 198 -10.44 3.94 4.13
CA SER A 198 -11.77 3.42 4.47
C SER A 198 -12.40 2.68 3.30
N TYR A 199 -12.34 3.27 2.10
CA TYR A 199 -12.82 2.61 0.88
C TYR A 199 -12.06 1.29 0.61
N CYS A 200 -10.74 1.30 0.71
CA CYS A 200 -9.92 0.11 0.44
C CYS A 200 -10.22 -1.03 1.42
N ARG A 201 -10.31 -0.73 2.73
CA ARG A 201 -10.66 -1.72 3.76
C ARG A 201 -12.06 -2.30 3.55
N GLN A 202 -13.06 -1.45 3.25
CA GLN A 202 -14.45 -1.88 3.07
C GLN A 202 -14.64 -2.72 1.80
N ASN A 203 -13.83 -2.48 0.76
CA ASN A 203 -14.00 -3.12 -0.55
C ASN A 203 -12.86 -4.11 -0.89
N ASN A 204 -12.03 -4.48 0.09
CA ASN A 204 -10.89 -5.40 -0.08
C ASN A 204 -9.92 -5.02 -1.21
N LYS A 205 -9.68 -3.71 -1.38
CA LYS A 205 -8.75 -3.19 -2.40
C LYS A 205 -7.30 -3.34 -1.96
N ILE A 206 -6.39 -3.31 -2.93
CA ILE A 206 -4.95 -3.29 -2.72
C ILE A 206 -4.53 -1.83 -2.55
N LEU A 207 -3.94 -1.48 -1.41
CA LEU A 207 -3.55 -0.13 -1.05
C LEU A 207 -2.05 -0.08 -0.77
N TYR A 208 -1.34 0.81 -1.46
CA TYR A 208 -0.04 1.30 -1.04
C TYR A 208 -0.24 2.56 -0.19
N ASP A 209 -0.06 2.45 1.12
CA ASP A 209 -0.36 3.55 2.05
C ASP A 209 0.87 4.46 2.23
N PHE A 210 1.11 5.28 1.21
CA PHE A 210 2.23 6.22 1.14
C PHE A 210 2.31 7.15 2.36
N ALA A 211 1.18 7.74 2.76
CA ALA A 211 1.11 8.61 3.93
C ALA A 211 1.34 7.86 5.24
N ASP A 212 0.86 6.62 5.37
CA ASP A 212 1.12 5.85 6.58
C ASP A 212 2.60 5.51 6.71
N ILE A 213 3.25 5.03 5.64
CA ILE A 213 4.70 4.80 5.65
C ILE A 213 5.42 6.07 6.12
N GLU A 214 5.10 7.23 5.54
CA GLU A 214 5.70 8.52 5.90
C GLU A 214 5.41 9.01 7.34
N SER A 215 4.42 8.44 8.01
CA SER A 215 4.02 8.79 9.38
C SER A 215 4.85 8.13 10.46
N TYR A 216 5.76 7.21 10.13
CA TYR A 216 6.52 6.45 11.12
C TYR A 216 8.00 6.43 10.77
N ASP A 217 8.86 6.30 11.77
CA ASP A 217 10.25 5.90 11.61
C ASP A 217 10.37 4.37 11.39
N PRO A 218 11.57 3.81 11.15
CA PRO A 218 11.75 2.36 11.06
C PRO A 218 11.32 1.58 12.31
N ASP A 219 11.41 2.17 13.50
CA ASP A 219 11.06 1.51 14.77
C ASP A 219 9.54 1.40 14.95
N GLY A 220 8.78 2.30 14.31
CA GLY A 220 7.31 2.26 14.26
C GLY A 220 6.64 2.65 15.57
N HIS A 221 7.38 3.23 16.53
CA HIS A 221 6.87 3.55 17.86
C HIS A 221 6.12 4.88 17.94
N VAL A 222 6.43 5.82 17.03
CA VAL A 222 5.85 7.16 17.00
C VAL A 222 5.09 7.37 15.69
N ASN A 223 3.83 7.80 15.79
CA ASN A 223 3.06 8.29 14.65
C ASN A 223 3.25 9.81 14.53
N TYR A 224 4.14 10.22 13.65
CA TYR A 224 4.49 11.62 13.39
C TYR A 224 3.37 12.41 12.70
N MET A 225 2.41 11.78 12.01
CA MET A 225 1.25 12.50 11.47
C MET A 225 0.43 13.17 12.59
N LYS A 226 0.33 12.53 13.76
CA LYS A 226 -0.31 13.12 14.94
C LYS A 226 0.46 14.30 15.53
N LEU A 227 1.74 14.40 15.19
CA LEU A 227 2.64 15.49 15.54
C LEU A 227 2.81 16.45 14.36
N TYR A 228 1.79 16.63 13.51
CA TYR A 228 1.83 17.53 12.36
C TYR A 228 3.03 17.26 11.44
N GLY A 229 3.37 15.98 11.28
CA GLY A 229 4.42 15.52 10.39
C GLY A 229 4.17 15.88 8.93
N ASN A 230 5.21 16.23 8.19
CA ASN A 230 5.15 16.52 6.75
C ASN A 230 6.04 15.59 5.90
N ASP A 231 5.95 15.75 4.58
CA ASP A 231 6.70 14.99 3.58
C ASP A 231 8.23 15.17 3.63
N GLY A 232 8.68 16.29 4.19
CA GLY A 232 10.07 16.55 4.56
C GLY A 232 10.58 15.76 5.76
N CYS A 233 9.74 14.93 6.39
CA CYS A 233 10.01 14.21 7.65
C CYS A 233 10.11 15.10 8.90
N TYR A 234 9.72 16.38 8.82
CA TYR A 234 9.67 17.28 9.98
C TYR A 234 8.37 17.09 10.76
N TYR A 235 8.39 17.35 12.05
CA TYR A 235 7.22 17.26 12.94
C TYR A 235 7.25 18.35 14.03
N ASP A 236 6.09 18.59 14.65
CA ASP A 236 5.88 19.53 15.75
C ASP A 236 6.43 18.95 17.06
N THR A 237 7.41 19.62 17.66
CA THR A 237 8.00 19.26 18.96
C THR A 237 7.52 20.13 20.11
N ASN A 238 6.80 21.20 19.82
CA ASN A 238 6.50 22.26 20.79
C ASN A 238 4.99 22.40 21.09
N GLY A 239 4.12 21.78 20.27
CA GLY A 239 2.67 21.72 20.44
C GLY A 239 1.91 22.90 19.81
N ASP A 240 2.55 23.71 18.96
CA ASP A 240 1.92 24.84 18.26
C ASP A 240 1.17 24.45 16.99
N LYS A 241 1.15 23.16 16.64
CA LYS A 241 0.49 22.58 15.46
C LYS A 241 1.18 22.91 14.13
N HIS A 242 2.48 23.18 14.17
CA HIS A 242 3.30 23.38 12.97
C HIS A 242 4.60 22.55 13.04
N PRO A 243 5.01 21.91 11.93
CA PRO A 243 6.28 21.17 11.93
C PRO A 243 7.46 22.12 12.15
N ASP A 244 8.36 21.74 13.06
CA ASP A 244 9.58 22.49 13.33
C ASP A 244 10.63 22.15 12.26
N ILE A 245 11.05 23.13 11.46
CA ILE A 245 11.98 22.91 10.34
C ILE A 245 13.44 22.98 10.80
N ASN A 246 13.88 21.95 11.52
CA ASN A 246 15.27 21.77 11.95
C ASN A 246 15.63 20.26 12.05
N PRO A 247 16.93 19.89 12.05
CA PRO A 247 17.35 18.49 12.05
C PRO A 247 16.89 17.68 13.28
N GLN A 248 16.80 18.30 14.46
CA GLN A 248 16.37 17.62 15.70
C GLN A 248 14.87 17.31 15.72
N SER A 249 14.10 18.02 14.89
CA SER A 249 12.67 17.81 14.68
C SER A 249 12.39 17.07 13.35
N ASN A 250 13.38 16.37 12.80
CA ASN A 250 13.24 15.54 11.60
C ASN A 250 13.47 14.07 11.95
N TRP A 251 12.41 13.26 11.92
CA TRP A 251 12.48 11.88 12.42
C TRP A 251 13.47 11.02 11.64
N ALA A 252 13.62 11.27 10.34
CA ALA A 252 14.51 10.51 9.49
C ALA A 252 15.97 10.85 9.79
N ILE A 253 16.30 12.14 9.93
CA ILE A 253 17.67 12.56 10.28
C ILE A 253 18.05 12.04 11.66
N VAL A 254 17.18 12.17 12.66
CA VAL A 254 17.42 11.66 14.01
C VAL A 254 17.67 10.16 14.02
N TRP A 255 16.89 9.38 13.26
CA TRP A 255 17.11 7.94 13.14
C TRP A 255 18.42 7.62 12.40
N GLN A 256 18.75 8.35 11.33
CA GLN A 256 19.98 8.16 10.57
C GLN A 256 21.24 8.45 11.42
N GLU A 257 21.20 9.43 12.31
CA GLU A 257 22.32 9.78 13.19
C GLU A 257 22.63 8.71 14.25
N SER A 258 21.66 7.84 14.56
CA SER A 258 21.82 6.72 15.50
C SER A 258 22.12 5.37 14.84
N HIS A 259 22.19 5.31 13.51
CA HIS A 259 22.33 4.07 12.72
C HIS A 259 23.46 4.16 11.69
N GLU A 260 23.97 3.01 11.24
CA GLU A 260 25.12 2.92 10.35
C GLU A 260 24.71 2.97 8.86
N PRO A 261 25.15 3.99 8.09
CA PRO A 261 24.90 4.05 6.65
C PRO A 261 25.65 2.92 5.93
N GLY A 262 24.98 2.25 4.99
CA GLY A 262 25.50 1.06 4.31
C GLY A 262 25.30 -0.25 5.08
N VAL A 263 24.68 -0.19 6.27
CA VAL A 263 24.26 -1.38 7.03
C VAL A 263 22.76 -1.34 7.31
N ASP A 264 22.30 -0.26 7.94
CA ASP A 264 20.90 -0.10 8.36
C ASP A 264 20.07 0.65 7.31
N TRP A 265 20.70 1.55 6.57
CA TRP A 265 20.07 2.36 5.52
C TRP A 265 21.08 2.76 4.43
N TYR A 266 20.60 3.18 3.26
CA TYR A 266 21.43 3.68 2.17
C TYR A 266 21.06 5.11 1.78
N ASN A 267 22.06 5.87 1.34
CA ASN A 267 21.87 7.27 0.97
C ASN A 267 21.60 7.42 -0.52
N TYR A 268 20.32 7.51 -0.90
CA TYR A 268 19.90 7.86 -2.24
C TYR A 268 18.90 9.02 -2.20
N SER A 269 19.16 10.07 -2.96
CA SER A 269 18.33 11.28 -2.93
C SER A 269 16.93 11.00 -3.46
N VAL A 270 15.92 11.43 -2.70
CA VAL A 270 14.51 11.39 -3.11
C VAL A 270 13.91 12.80 -3.05
N PRO A 271 12.96 13.15 -3.94
CA PRO A 271 12.34 14.49 -3.91
C PRO A 271 11.46 14.68 -2.67
N HIS A 272 11.45 15.90 -2.15
CA HIS A 272 10.64 16.37 -1.00
C HIS A 272 10.90 15.70 0.35
N SER A 273 11.70 14.63 0.42
CA SER A 273 11.86 13.81 1.61
C SER A 273 13.31 13.43 1.90
N GLN A 274 13.54 12.74 3.01
CA GLN A 274 14.85 12.22 3.38
C GLN A 274 15.12 10.85 2.74
N PRO A 275 16.41 10.50 2.45
CA PRO A 275 16.78 9.21 1.88
C PRO A 275 16.17 8.01 2.62
N LEU A 276 16.20 8.02 3.96
CA LEU A 276 15.64 6.93 4.77
C LEU A 276 14.16 6.67 4.47
N ASN A 277 13.34 7.70 4.28
CA ASN A 277 11.94 7.53 3.94
C ASN A 277 11.77 6.93 2.54
N GLY A 278 12.64 7.32 1.59
CA GLY A 278 12.75 6.67 0.28
C GLY A 278 13.07 5.18 0.37
N ASN A 279 13.98 4.79 1.26
CA ASN A 279 14.34 3.38 1.49
C ASN A 279 13.14 2.57 1.97
N ARG A 280 12.41 3.11 2.96
CA ARG A 280 11.21 2.48 3.53
C ARG A 280 10.12 2.30 2.47
N LYS A 281 9.92 3.30 1.61
CA LYS A 281 9.01 3.21 0.47
C LYS A 281 9.44 2.16 -0.56
N ALA A 282 10.74 2.03 -0.81
CA ALA A 282 11.26 0.97 -1.68
C ALA A 282 10.99 -0.43 -1.09
N TYR A 283 11.21 -0.63 0.20
CA TYR A 283 10.93 -1.90 0.88
C TYR A 283 9.44 -2.26 0.82
N ALA A 284 8.57 -1.30 1.14
CA ALA A 284 7.13 -1.47 1.03
C ALA A 284 6.69 -1.78 -0.42
N ALA A 285 7.28 -1.13 -1.42
CA ALA A 285 6.98 -1.39 -2.82
C ALA A 285 7.38 -2.82 -3.21
N TRP A 286 8.57 -3.28 -2.79
CA TRP A 286 8.98 -4.67 -3.02
C TRP A 286 8.07 -5.68 -2.30
N TYR A 287 7.61 -5.37 -1.08
CA TYR A 287 6.63 -6.22 -0.41
C TYR A 287 5.32 -6.29 -1.20
N LEU A 288 4.82 -5.16 -1.71
CA LEU A 288 3.66 -5.09 -2.59
C LEU A 288 3.84 -5.98 -3.83
N TRP A 289 4.98 -5.86 -4.52
CA TRP A 289 5.31 -6.67 -5.70
C TRP A 289 5.29 -8.17 -5.36
N CYS A 290 5.89 -8.56 -4.24
CA CYS A 290 5.87 -9.95 -3.77
C CYS A 290 4.44 -10.47 -3.54
N GLN A 291 3.54 -9.65 -2.95
CA GLN A 291 2.15 -10.07 -2.74
C GLN A 291 1.36 -10.15 -4.05
N LEU A 292 1.56 -9.20 -4.97
CA LEU A 292 0.90 -9.18 -6.27
C LEU A 292 1.28 -10.39 -7.12
N ALA A 293 2.55 -10.78 -7.11
CA ALA A 293 3.06 -11.92 -7.86
C ALA A 293 2.35 -13.24 -7.52
N LYS A 294 1.83 -13.38 -6.29
CA LYS A 294 1.08 -14.55 -5.82
C LYS A 294 -0.35 -14.61 -6.35
N ILE A 295 -0.90 -13.49 -6.83
CA ILE A 295 -2.33 -13.34 -7.18
C ILE A 295 -2.57 -12.88 -8.62
N VAL A 296 -1.53 -12.54 -9.37
CA VAL A 296 -1.62 -12.35 -10.83
C VAL A 296 -1.61 -13.72 -11.51
N ASP A 297 -2.35 -13.81 -12.60
CA ASP A 297 -2.29 -14.99 -13.47
C ASP A 297 -0.97 -15.00 -14.23
N ASP A 298 -0.49 -16.20 -14.57
CA ASP A 298 0.66 -16.36 -15.45
C ASP A 298 0.29 -15.81 -16.84
N LYS A 299 1.19 -15.03 -17.43
CA LYS A 299 1.06 -14.51 -18.79
C LYS A 299 2.05 -15.16 -19.74
#